data_AF-A0A4Y1R7Q1-F1
#
_entry.id   AF-A0A4Y1R7Q1-F1
#
_cell.length_a   1.000
_cell.length_b   1.000
_cell.length_c   1.000
_cell.angle_alpha   90.00
_cell.angle_beta   90.00
_cell.angle_gamma   90.00
#
_symmetry.space_group_name_H-M   'P 1'
#
loop_
_entity.id
_entity.type
_entity.pdbx_description
1 polymer ?
#
loop_
_entity_poly.entity_id
_entity_poly.type
_entity_poly.pdbx_seq_one_letter_code
_entity_poly.pdbx_strand_id
1 'polypeptide(L)'
;MSNAYISTVVKGSFGYLDPEYYRRQQLSVKSDVYSFGVVLCEVLCGRPAAVRMVERRQMSLAEWAKTCHRNGTLNEIIDPCLKGKVAGLCFNKFVEIAMSCMHDNGIERPSMADVVSELEFALKLQRSADDDMDFNIVENNICEDEVAFIKDKEGSGKSEQSCATDESIKLVSETIFSKINNPDGR
;
A
#
# COMPACT_ATOMS: atom_id res chain seq x y z
N MET A 1 14.11 2.29 23.99
CA MET A 1 12.73 2.13 24.51
C MET A 1 12.60 0.71 25.06
N SER A 2 12.06 0.56 26.27
CA SER A 2 11.84 -0.76 26.89
C SER A 2 10.81 -1.54 26.08
N ASN A 3 11.19 -2.70 25.51
CA ASN A 3 10.23 -3.64 24.93
C ASN A 3 9.39 -4.24 26.07
N ALA A 4 8.29 -3.55 26.41
CA ALA A 4 7.29 -4.06 27.33
C ALA A 4 6.56 -5.21 26.63
N TYR A 5 6.77 -6.43 27.11
CA TYR A 5 6.02 -7.60 26.72
C TYR A 5 5.38 -8.23 27.95
N ILE A 6 4.29 -8.95 27.75
CA ILE A 6 3.58 -9.68 28.81
C ILE A 6 3.70 -11.17 28.49
N SER A 7 4.25 -11.95 29.42
CA SER A 7 4.26 -13.42 29.31
C SER A 7 2.88 -13.97 29.71
N THR A 8 2.17 -14.61 28.77
CA THR A 8 0.82 -15.14 29.04
C THR A 8 0.56 -16.45 28.29
N VAL A 9 -0.43 -17.22 28.73
CA VAL A 9 -0.98 -18.32 27.91
C VAL A 9 -1.50 -17.74 26.60
N VAL A 10 -1.07 -18.32 25.49
CA VAL A 10 -1.46 -17.84 24.15
C VAL A 10 -2.99 -17.81 24.01
N LYS A 11 -3.51 -16.62 23.71
CA LYS A 11 -4.91 -16.34 23.40
C LYS A 11 -4.98 -15.51 22.12
N GLY A 12 -5.98 -15.75 21.29
CA GLY A 12 -6.21 -14.97 20.07
C GLY A 12 -7.17 -15.65 19.10
N SER A 13 -7.55 -14.90 18.06
CA SER A 13 -8.37 -15.40 16.96
C SER A 13 -7.50 -16.06 15.90
N PHE A 14 -7.86 -17.30 15.52
CA PHE A 14 -7.14 -18.02 14.48
C PHE A 14 -7.14 -17.25 13.16
N GLY A 15 -5.98 -17.10 12.53
CA GLY A 15 -5.77 -16.30 11.31
C GLY A 15 -5.02 -14.98 11.56
N TYR A 16 -5.19 -14.38 12.74
CA TYR A 16 -4.55 -13.10 13.10
C TYR A 16 -3.35 -13.27 14.04
N LEU A 17 -3.16 -14.48 14.56
CA LEU A 17 -2.21 -14.73 15.63
C LEU A 17 -0.77 -14.50 15.17
N ASP A 18 -0.08 -13.59 15.86
CA ASP A 18 1.34 -13.31 15.66
C ASP A 18 2.20 -14.58 15.88
N PRO A 19 2.97 -15.03 14.87
CA PRO A 19 3.82 -16.22 14.98
C PRO A 19 4.94 -16.05 16.01
N GLU A 20 5.42 -14.83 16.25
CA GLU A 20 6.41 -14.57 17.30
C GLU A 20 5.80 -14.68 18.69
N TYR A 21 4.64 -14.07 18.92
CA TYR A 21 3.88 -14.25 20.15
C TYR A 21 3.56 -15.72 20.41
N TYR A 22 3.07 -16.45 19.40
CA TYR A 22 2.77 -17.88 19.53
C TYR A 22 4.00 -18.69 19.97
N ARG A 23 5.16 -18.42 19.36
CA ARG A 23 6.40 -19.17 19.63
C ARG A 23 7.03 -18.80 20.98
N ARG A 24 7.01 -17.52 21.34
CA ARG A 24 7.69 -17.00 22.54
C ARG A 24 6.79 -16.90 23.77
N GLN A 25 5.47 -16.98 23.59
CA GLN A 25 4.45 -16.69 24.63
C GLN A 25 4.56 -15.28 25.21
N GLN A 26 5.16 -14.36 24.45
CA GLN A 26 5.37 -12.96 24.80
C GLN A 26 4.48 -12.07 23.95
N LEU A 27 3.40 -11.55 24.55
CA LEU A 27 2.52 -10.60 23.89
C LEU A 27 3.16 -9.22 23.92
N SER A 28 3.17 -8.54 22.78
CA SER A 28 3.73 -7.19 22.66
C SER A 28 2.85 -6.31 21.79
N VAL A 29 3.10 -5.00 21.80
CA VAL A 29 2.48 -4.06 20.86
C VAL A 29 2.73 -4.48 19.39
N LYS A 30 3.87 -5.13 19.11
CA LYS A 30 4.19 -5.63 17.76
C LYS A 30 3.31 -6.81 17.35
N SER A 31 2.70 -7.52 18.30
CA SER A 31 1.73 -8.59 18.01
C SER A 31 0.42 -8.02 17.47
N ASP A 32 0.02 -6.84 17.96
CA ASP A 32 -1.12 -6.10 17.41
C ASP A 32 -0.81 -5.56 16.01
N VAL A 33 0.42 -5.07 15.77
CA VAL A 33 0.87 -4.64 14.42
C VAL A 33 0.76 -5.79 13.42
N TYR A 34 1.19 -7.00 13.79
CA TYR A 34 1.05 -8.18 12.94
C TYR A 34 -0.42 -8.45 12.60
N SER A 35 -1.28 -8.47 13.63
CA SER A 35 -2.71 -8.73 13.48
C SER A 35 -3.37 -7.68 12.57
N PHE A 36 -2.95 -6.41 12.68
CA PHE A 36 -3.40 -5.34 11.80
C PHE A 36 -2.93 -5.56 10.35
N GLY A 37 -1.70 -6.03 10.13
CA GLY A 37 -1.23 -6.42 8.80
C GLY A 37 -2.11 -7.49 8.14
N VAL A 38 -2.61 -8.46 8.92
CA VAL A 38 -3.58 -9.45 8.42
C VAL A 38 -4.90 -8.78 8.01
N VAL A 39 -5.40 -7.82 8.80
CA VAL A 39 -6.60 -7.04 8.45
C VAL A 39 -6.39 -6.26 7.15
N LEU A 40 -5.21 -5.69 6.91
CA LEU A 40 -4.91 -5.03 5.63
C LEU A 40 -4.98 -6.02 4.46
N CYS A 41 -4.53 -7.26 4.64
CA CYS A 41 -4.72 -8.29 3.62
C CYS A 41 -6.20 -8.67 3.41
N GLU A 42 -7.02 -8.71 4.45
CA GLU A 42 -8.47 -8.93 4.32
C GLU A 42 -9.13 -7.83 3.50
N VAL A 43 -8.78 -6.56 3.78
CA VAL A 43 -9.27 -5.40 3.01
C VAL A 43 -8.86 -5.49 1.55
N LEU A 44 -7.61 -5.87 1.27
CA LEU A 44 -7.09 -5.95 -0.10
C LEU A 44 -7.69 -7.12 -0.89
N CYS A 45 -7.90 -8.27 -0.24
CA CYS A 45 -8.30 -9.50 -0.91
C CYS A 45 -9.81 -9.74 -0.88
N GLY A 46 -10.56 -9.03 -0.03
CA GLY A 46 -11.99 -9.26 0.18
C GLY A 46 -12.28 -10.66 0.76
N ARG A 47 -11.33 -11.23 1.51
CA ARG A 47 -11.35 -12.62 2.00
C ARG A 47 -11.13 -12.67 3.51
N PRO A 48 -11.75 -13.63 4.22
CA PRO A 48 -11.48 -13.84 5.65
C PRO A 48 -10.03 -14.26 5.93
N ALA A 49 -9.47 -13.82 7.05
CA ALA A 49 -8.11 -14.12 7.50
C ALA A 49 -7.80 -15.62 7.62
N ALA A 50 -8.83 -16.42 7.89
CA ALA A 50 -8.72 -17.87 7.96
C ALA A 50 -9.80 -18.54 7.10
N VAL A 51 -9.40 -19.05 5.95
CA VAL A 51 -10.30 -19.80 5.08
C VAL A 51 -10.27 -21.28 5.45
N ARG A 52 -11.42 -21.83 5.85
CA ARG A 52 -11.59 -23.27 6.03
C ARG A 52 -11.88 -23.89 4.66
N MET A 53 -10.87 -24.49 4.04
CA MET A 53 -11.07 -25.30 2.84
C MET A 53 -11.56 -26.70 3.24
N VAL A 54 -12.52 -27.23 2.48
CA VAL A 54 -13.16 -28.55 2.69
C VAL A 54 -12.12 -29.69 2.67
N GLU A 55 -11.00 -29.51 1.98
CA GLU A 55 -9.89 -30.46 1.89
C GLU A 55 -8.70 -30.04 2.79
N ARG A 56 -8.88 -30.18 4.10
CA ARG A 56 -7.86 -30.38 5.15
C ARG A 56 -6.69 -29.39 5.32
N ARG A 57 -6.58 -28.30 4.57
CA ARG A 57 -5.59 -27.25 4.87
C ARG A 57 -6.29 -25.92 5.10
N GLN A 58 -6.42 -25.53 6.36
CA GLN A 58 -6.74 -24.15 6.70
C GLN A 58 -5.55 -23.30 6.24
N MET A 59 -5.73 -22.50 5.20
CA MET A 59 -4.68 -21.62 4.71
C MET A 59 -4.87 -20.26 5.38
N SER A 60 -3.85 -19.81 6.10
CA SER A 60 -3.81 -18.44 6.62
C SER A 60 -3.74 -17.49 5.42
N LEU A 61 -4.63 -16.50 5.37
CA LEU A 61 -4.58 -15.45 4.34
C LEU A 61 -3.23 -14.73 4.38
N ALA A 62 -2.69 -14.48 5.57
CA ALA A 62 -1.39 -13.86 5.75
C ALA A 62 -0.27 -14.66 5.05
N GLU A 63 -0.26 -15.99 5.21
CA GLU A 63 0.76 -16.84 4.60
C GLU A 63 0.59 -16.95 3.09
N TRP A 64 -0.67 -17.00 2.63
CA TRP A 64 -0.97 -17.02 1.21
C TRP A 64 -0.57 -15.70 0.54
N ALA A 65 -0.92 -14.56 1.14
CA ALA A 65 -0.56 -13.23 0.66
C ALA A 65 0.97 -13.03 0.61
N LYS A 66 1.70 -13.46 1.65
CA LYS A 66 3.18 -13.46 1.64
C LYS A 66 3.75 -14.30 0.49
N THR A 67 3.18 -15.49 0.24
CA THR A 67 3.60 -16.37 -0.85
C THR A 67 3.36 -15.73 -2.21
N CYS A 68 2.16 -15.18 -2.44
CA CYS A 68 1.84 -14.45 -3.67
C CYS A 68 2.72 -13.22 -3.87
N HIS A 69 3.03 -12.49 -2.80
CA HIS A 69 3.94 -11.34 -2.87
C HIS A 69 5.35 -11.76 -3.30
N ARG A 70 5.93 -12.81 -2.68
CA ARG A 70 7.24 -13.36 -3.08
C ARG A 70 7.27 -13.87 -4.51
N ASN A 71 6.16 -14.44 -4.98
CA ASN A 71 6.05 -14.98 -6.34
C ASN A 71 5.66 -13.93 -7.39
N GLY A 72 5.38 -12.69 -7.00
CA GLY A 72 4.88 -11.65 -7.91
C GLY A 72 3.45 -11.87 -8.42
N THR A 73 2.69 -12.79 -7.82
CA THR A 73 1.32 -13.16 -8.23
C THR A 73 0.24 -12.52 -7.37
N LEU A 74 0.55 -11.45 -6.63
CA LEU A 74 -0.39 -10.81 -5.71
C LEU A 74 -1.66 -10.30 -6.42
N ASN A 75 -1.55 -9.85 -7.68
CA ASN A 75 -2.67 -9.42 -8.50
C ASN A 75 -3.76 -10.49 -8.73
N GLU A 76 -3.43 -11.76 -8.52
CA GLU A 76 -4.37 -12.88 -8.65
C GLU A 76 -5.33 -12.99 -7.46
N ILE A 77 -4.90 -12.52 -6.28
CA ILE A 77 -5.66 -12.69 -5.04
C ILE A 77 -6.40 -11.43 -4.57
N ILE A 78 -6.10 -10.27 -5.17
CA ILE A 78 -6.80 -9.00 -4.91
C ILE A 78 -8.29 -9.17 -5.19
N ASP A 79 -9.11 -8.51 -4.37
CA ASP A 79 -10.54 -8.41 -4.58
C ASP A 79 -10.84 -7.91 -6.02
N PRO A 80 -11.60 -8.68 -6.83
CA PRO A 80 -12.01 -8.25 -8.16
C PRO A 80 -12.67 -6.86 -8.20
N CYS A 81 -13.34 -6.44 -7.11
CA CYS A 81 -13.96 -5.14 -6.99
C CYS A 81 -12.97 -3.97 -6.93
N LEU A 82 -11.70 -4.23 -6.60
CA LEU A 82 -10.62 -3.23 -6.54
C LEU A 82 -9.79 -3.18 -7.83
N LYS A 83 -9.86 -4.21 -8.69
CA LYS A 83 -9.06 -4.27 -9.92
C LYS A 83 -9.42 -3.11 -10.85
N GLY A 84 -8.39 -2.37 -11.29
CA GLY A 84 -8.54 -1.21 -12.16
C GLY A 84 -9.06 0.06 -11.47
N LYS A 85 -9.29 0.02 -10.14
CA LYS A 85 -9.76 1.19 -9.35
C LYS A 85 -8.72 1.75 -8.40
N VAL A 86 -7.60 1.05 -8.24
CA VAL A 86 -6.51 1.47 -7.35
C VAL A 86 -5.30 1.82 -8.21
N ALA A 87 -4.75 3.01 -7.99
CA ALA A 87 -3.55 3.49 -8.65
C ALA A 87 -2.37 2.57 -8.31
N GLY A 88 -1.53 2.27 -9.30
CA GLY A 88 -0.42 1.31 -9.13
C GLY A 88 0.55 1.69 -8.00
N LEU A 89 0.86 2.98 -7.84
CA LEU A 89 1.73 3.46 -6.76
C LEU A 89 1.08 3.31 -5.38
N CYS A 90 -0.22 3.65 -5.25
CA CYS A 90 -0.99 3.45 -4.03
C CYS A 90 -1.02 1.95 -3.65
N PHE A 91 -1.33 1.10 -4.64
CA PHE A 91 -1.36 -0.35 -4.46
C PHE A 91 -0.02 -0.89 -3.95
N ASN A 92 1.09 -0.54 -4.60
CA ASN A 92 2.41 -0.99 -4.19
C ASN A 92 2.75 -0.55 -2.76
N LYS A 93 2.46 0.70 -2.41
CA LYS A 93 2.69 1.22 -1.06
C LYS A 93 1.83 0.48 -0.02
N PHE A 94 0.55 0.25 -0.31
CA PHE A 94 -0.35 -0.48 0.58
C PHE A 94 0.15 -1.92 0.84
N VAL A 95 0.61 -2.60 -0.20
CA VAL A 95 1.19 -3.96 -0.10
C VAL A 95 2.46 -3.95 0.73
N GLU A 96 3.36 -2.99 0.52
CA GLU A 96 4.59 -2.82 1.31
C GLU A 96 4.28 -2.69 2.81
N ILE A 97 3.30 -1.84 3.16
CA ILE A 97 2.86 -1.63 4.55
C ILE A 97 2.35 -2.94 5.14
N ALA A 98 1.45 -3.64 4.43
CA ALA A 98 0.87 -4.89 4.91
C ALA A 98 1.94 -5.97 5.14
N MET A 99 2.89 -6.12 4.20
CA MET A 99 3.98 -7.10 4.31
C MET A 99 4.93 -6.77 5.46
N SER A 100 5.25 -5.49 5.66
CA SER A 100 6.11 -5.02 6.75
C SER A 100 5.45 -5.23 8.12
N CYS A 101 4.15 -4.98 8.24
CA CYS A 101 3.38 -5.28 9.46
C CYS A 101 3.43 -6.76 9.82
N MET A 102 3.35 -7.64 8.81
CA MET A 102 3.33 -9.09 9.00
C MET A 102 4.72 -9.74 9.08
N HIS A 103 5.80 -8.99 9.30
CA HIS A 103 7.14 -9.59 9.42
C HIS A 103 7.19 -10.64 10.54
N ASP A 104 7.95 -11.73 10.34
CA ASP A 104 7.98 -12.84 11.31
C ASP A 104 8.72 -12.48 12.61
N ASN A 105 9.60 -11.49 12.53
CA ASN A 105 10.33 -10.90 13.65
C ASN A 105 9.76 -9.50 13.94
N GLY A 106 9.23 -9.33 15.15
CA GLY A 106 8.52 -8.14 15.59
C GLY A 106 9.37 -6.88 15.64
N ILE A 107 10.69 -6.99 15.71
CA ILE A 107 11.60 -5.83 15.68
C ILE A 107 11.56 -5.14 14.32
N GLU A 108 11.42 -5.90 13.24
CA GLU A 108 11.38 -5.40 11.86
C GLU A 108 10.00 -4.82 11.48
N ARG A 109 8.96 -5.10 12.28
CA ARG A 109 7.65 -4.49 12.06
C ARG A 109 7.70 -2.98 12.34
N PRO A 110 6.99 -2.14 11.58
CA PRO A 110 6.88 -0.71 11.86
C PRO A 110 6.20 -0.45 13.21
N SER A 111 6.29 0.78 13.71
CA SER A 111 5.40 1.22 14.79
C SER A 111 4.01 1.51 14.23
N MET A 112 2.95 1.45 15.05
CA MET A 112 1.60 1.82 14.57
C MET A 112 1.52 3.29 14.10
N ALA A 113 2.37 4.18 14.62
CA ALA A 113 2.45 5.56 14.14
C ALA A 113 3.00 5.63 12.70
N ASP A 114 4.04 4.84 12.41
CA ASP A 114 4.59 4.73 11.05
C ASP A 114 3.55 4.14 10.10
N VAL A 115 2.84 3.08 10.51
CA VAL A 115 1.77 2.46 9.71
C VAL A 115 0.70 3.47 9.31
N VAL A 116 0.24 4.31 10.24
CA VAL A 116 -0.75 5.37 9.94
C VAL A 116 -0.17 6.38 8.94
N SER A 117 1.04 6.88 9.19
CA SER A 117 1.71 7.84 8.30
C SER A 117 1.87 7.29 6.87
N GLU A 118 2.28 6.02 6.74
CA GLU A 118 2.43 5.39 5.44
C GLU A 118 1.10 5.13 4.73
N LEU A 119 0.03 4.80 5.47
CA LEU A 119 -1.31 4.66 4.91
C LEU A 119 -1.87 6.02 4.43
N GLU A 120 -1.62 7.10 5.16
CA GLU A 120 -1.95 8.46 4.71
C GLU A 120 -1.19 8.84 3.43
N PHE A 121 0.08 8.43 3.32
CA PHE A 121 0.86 8.60 2.11
C PHE A 121 0.30 7.78 0.94
N ALA A 122 -0.05 6.52 1.16
CA ALA A 122 -0.71 5.68 0.15
C ALA A 122 -2.02 6.31 -0.33
N LEU A 123 -2.81 6.89 0.58
CA LEU A 123 -4.03 7.61 0.22
C LEU A 123 -3.76 8.85 -0.65
N LYS A 124 -2.70 9.61 -0.36
CA LYS A 124 -2.29 10.76 -1.19
C LYS A 124 -1.93 10.30 -2.61
N LEU A 125 -1.21 9.19 -2.75
CA LEU A 125 -0.88 8.61 -4.07
C LEU A 125 -2.13 8.27 -4.88
N GLN A 126 -3.18 7.75 -4.24
CA GLN A 126 -4.46 7.50 -4.91
C GLN A 126 -5.11 8.80 -5.37
N ARG A 127 -5.22 9.79 -4.48
CA ARG A 127 -5.87 11.08 -4.79
C ARG A 127 -5.18 11.81 -5.94
N SER A 128 -3.84 11.85 -5.95
CA SER A 128 -3.11 12.47 -7.05
C SER A 128 -3.38 11.79 -8.40
N ALA A 129 -3.49 10.46 -8.42
CA ALA A 129 -3.80 9.74 -9.65
C ALA A 129 -5.26 9.97 -10.11
N ASP A 130 -6.20 10.13 -9.17
CA ASP A 130 -7.59 10.48 -9.49
C ASP A 130 -7.68 11.91 -10.06
N ASP A 131 -6.94 12.87 -9.48
CA ASP A 131 -6.88 14.25 -9.95
C ASP A 131 -6.24 14.35 -11.36
N ASP A 132 -5.16 13.60 -11.62
CA ASP A 132 -4.51 13.55 -12.95
C ASP A 132 -5.46 13.00 -14.03
N MET A 133 -6.35 12.07 -13.69
CA MET A 133 -7.35 11.53 -14.61
C MET A 133 -8.41 12.59 -14.96
N ASP A 134 -8.80 13.43 -14.00
CA ASP A 134 -9.74 14.54 -14.26
C ASP A 134 -9.13 15.58 -15.21
N PHE A 135 -7.86 15.98 -15.05
CA PHE A 135 -7.21 16.92 -15.98
C PHE A 135 -7.10 16.39 -17.41
N ASN A 136 -6.78 15.10 -17.58
CA ASN A 136 -6.73 14.47 -18.91
C ASN A 136 -8.11 14.37 -19.58
N ILE A 137 -9.20 14.26 -18.80
CA ILE A 137 -10.57 14.31 -19.33
C ILE A 137 -10.92 15.73 -19.77
N VAL A 138 -10.50 16.76 -19.04
CA VAL A 138 -10.76 18.16 -19.45
C VAL A 138 -9.98 18.53 -20.72
N GLU A 139 -8.71 18.14 -20.85
CA GLU A 139 -7.92 18.38 -22.07
C GLU A 139 -8.50 17.67 -23.29
N ASN A 140 -9.02 16.44 -23.13
CA ASN A 140 -9.67 15.69 -24.20
C ASN A 140 -11.11 16.16 -24.52
N ASN A 141 -11.68 17.08 -23.73
CA ASN A 141 -13.01 17.66 -23.95
C ASN A 141 -12.97 19.12 -24.44
N ILE A 142 -11.79 19.66 -24.79
CA ILE A 142 -11.72 20.91 -25.55
C ILE A 142 -12.19 20.60 -26.98
N CYS A 143 -13.43 20.98 -27.27
CA CYS A 143 -14.02 20.98 -28.59
C CYS A 143 -13.09 21.65 -29.62
N GLU A 144 -13.00 21.05 -30.82
CA GLU A 144 -12.09 21.38 -31.92
C GLU A 144 -12.17 22.82 -32.49
N ASP A 145 -12.90 23.75 -31.87
CA ASP A 145 -13.23 25.07 -32.44
C ASP A 145 -12.36 26.25 -31.95
N GLU A 146 -11.37 26.07 -31.06
CA GLU A 146 -10.44 27.16 -30.68
C GLU A 146 -8.94 26.85 -30.78
N VAL A 147 -8.52 25.98 -31.71
CA VAL A 147 -7.08 25.87 -32.10
C VAL A 147 -6.84 26.55 -33.45
N ALA A 148 -7.24 27.81 -33.54
CA ALA A 148 -6.92 28.69 -34.66
C ALA A 148 -6.00 29.84 -34.25
N PHE A 149 -5.04 29.60 -33.36
CA PHE A 149 -3.90 30.50 -33.20
C PHE A 149 -2.66 29.69 -32.82
N ILE A 150 -1.56 29.92 -33.54
CA ILE A 150 -0.28 29.19 -33.49
C ILE A 150 -0.25 27.94 -34.40
N LYS A 151 -0.41 28.15 -35.71
CA LYS A 151 0.41 27.41 -36.68
C LYS A 151 1.73 28.16 -36.83
N ASP A 152 2.83 27.43 -36.63
CA ASP A 152 4.14 27.55 -37.30
C ASP A 152 5.30 27.39 -36.31
N LYS A 153 5.80 26.15 -36.16
CA LYS A 153 7.15 25.75 -36.62
C LYS A 153 7.55 24.34 -36.13
N GLU A 154 7.83 23.51 -37.14
CA GLU A 154 8.86 22.46 -37.22
C GLU A 154 8.89 21.28 -36.22
N GLY A 155 8.79 20.07 -36.78
CA GLY A 155 9.94 19.16 -36.74
C GLY A 155 9.87 17.91 -35.85
N SER A 156 9.60 16.76 -36.49
CA SER A 156 10.29 15.47 -36.31
C SER A 156 10.42 14.84 -34.91
N GLY A 157 9.73 13.70 -34.71
CA GLY A 157 10.39 12.49 -34.20
C GLY A 157 9.90 11.90 -32.87
N LYS A 158 9.23 10.73 -32.98
CA LYS A 158 9.34 9.48 -32.18
C LYS A 158 9.24 9.51 -30.64
N SER A 159 8.19 8.83 -30.17
CA SER A 159 8.08 7.94 -29.00
C SER A 159 9.26 7.89 -28.01
N GLU A 160 9.04 8.34 -26.78
CA GLU A 160 9.86 7.94 -25.64
C GLU A 160 9.00 7.50 -24.45
N GLN A 161 9.35 6.31 -23.99
CA GLN A 161 8.90 5.60 -22.81
C GLN A 161 9.74 6.15 -21.65
N SER A 162 9.11 6.85 -20.71
CA SER A 162 9.84 7.45 -19.58
C SER A 162 9.61 6.62 -18.31
N CYS A 163 10.64 5.85 -17.92
CA CYS A 163 10.74 5.34 -16.56
C CYS A 163 11.27 6.46 -15.67
N ALA A 164 10.50 6.86 -14.66
CA ALA A 164 11.00 7.77 -13.64
C ALA A 164 12.16 7.09 -12.89
N THR A 165 13.34 7.71 -12.93
CA THR A 165 14.50 7.27 -12.14
C THR A 165 14.31 7.65 -10.68
N ASP A 166 14.96 6.90 -9.78
CA ASP A 166 14.86 6.98 -8.31
C ASP A 166 15.13 8.40 -7.75
N GLU A 167 15.92 9.18 -8.47
CA GLU A 167 16.25 10.57 -8.14
C GLU A 167 15.04 11.52 -8.30
N SER A 168 14.15 11.21 -9.25
CA SER A 168 12.91 11.97 -9.48
C SER A 168 11.91 11.77 -8.34
N ILE A 169 11.87 10.56 -7.77
CA ILE A 169 10.99 10.23 -6.62
C ILE A 169 11.48 10.94 -5.35
N LYS A 170 12.80 11.02 -5.17
CA LYS A 170 13.41 11.73 -4.04
C LYS A 170 13.14 13.24 -4.12
N LEU A 171 13.27 13.82 -5.30
CA LEU A 171 13.01 15.24 -5.53
C LEU A 171 11.53 15.61 -5.31
N VAL A 172 10.60 14.74 -5.76
CA VAL A 172 9.16 14.89 -5.47
C VAL A 172 8.90 14.81 -3.97
N SER A 173 9.53 13.86 -3.27
CA SER A 173 9.39 13.69 -1.82
C SER A 173 9.88 14.93 -1.05
N GLU A 174 11.07 15.44 -1.34
CA GLU A 174 11.63 16.64 -0.69
C GLU A 174 10.76 17.89 -0.94
N THR A 175 10.26 18.06 -2.16
CA THR A 175 9.38 19.17 -2.53
C THR A 175 8.04 19.11 -1.77
N ILE A 176 7.46 17.91 -1.62
CA ILE A 176 6.20 17.71 -0.89
C ILE A 176 6.37 18.01 0.61
N PHE A 177 7.47 17.58 1.24
CA PHE A 177 7.71 17.87 2.66
C PHE A 177 7.95 19.35 2.95
N SER A 178 8.54 20.10 2.00
CA SER A 178 8.72 21.54 2.14
C SER A 178 7.39 22.32 2.18
N LYS A 179 6.35 21.84 1.47
CA LYS A 179 5.03 22.48 1.41
C LYS A 179 4.19 22.25 2.67
N ILE A 180 4.52 21.25 3.49
CA ILE A 180 3.80 20.94 4.72
C ILE A 180 4.28 21.83 5.89
N ASN A 181 5.48 22.38 5.81
CA ASN A 181 6.08 23.20 6.89
C ASN A 181 5.80 24.71 6.78
N ASN A 182 4.81 25.13 5.98
CA ASN A 182 4.42 26.55 5.95
C ASN A 182 3.44 26.83 7.11
N PRO A 183 3.82 27.64 8.13
CA PRO A 183 3.05 27.76 9.36
C PRO A 183 1.83 28.69 9.25
N ASP A 184 1.55 29.26 8.09
CA ASP A 184 0.37 30.11 7.91
C ASP A 184 -0.87 29.28 7.53
N GLY A 185 -1.62 28.92 8.56
CA GLY A 185 -2.85 28.14 8.43
C GLY A 185 -3.78 28.26 9.63
N ARG A 186 -4.27 29.49 9.88
CA ARG A 186 -5.46 29.89 10.66
C ARG A 186 -5.47 29.76 12.18
#